data_AF-A0A2W4TGY4-F1
#
_entry.id   AF-A0A2W4TGY4-F1
#
_cell.length_a   1.000
_cell.length_b   1.000
_cell.length_c   1.000
_cell.angle_alpha   90.00
_cell.angle_beta   90.00
_cell.angle_gamma   90.00
#
_symmetry.space_group_name_H-M   'P 1'
#
loop_
_entity.id
_entity.type
_entity.pdbx_description
1 polymer ?
#
loop_
_entity_poly.entity_id
_entity_poly.type
_entity_poly.pdbx_seq_one_letter_code
_entity_poly.pdbx_strand_id
1 'polypeptide(L)'
;ESVFIKEVMMNWFVTRSRLWETAVLVLACFTLLRPDWWIDRFYPRYVERPASEFLTRVAEAPANERLSFVVTGFNIRGDEITKTVSIPLGPVAPAPQRLRAIGLSVTPLGDTVTIANVQFGSYAKRIGLEPGYEVVAVLEPAERPSHIWPLGAGLLAIGGIALIQRARVARAPEAQPA
;
A
#
# COMPACT_ATOMS: atom_id res chain seq x y z
N GLU A 1 16.69 -15.19 -45.76
CA GLU A 1 15.78 -14.84 -44.65
C GLU A 1 16.44 -14.74 -43.26
N SER A 2 17.77 -14.79 -43.12
CA SER A 2 18.40 -14.91 -41.79
C SER A 2 18.95 -13.61 -41.19
N VAL A 3 18.80 -12.47 -41.88
CA VAL A 3 19.35 -11.18 -41.42
C VAL A 3 18.37 -10.45 -40.48
N PHE A 4 17.07 -10.68 -40.62
CA PHE A 4 16.04 -9.93 -39.88
C PHE A 4 15.93 -10.29 -38.40
N ILE A 5 16.34 -11.52 -38.02
CA ILE A 5 16.17 -12.01 -36.63
C ILE A 5 17.26 -11.50 -35.68
N LYS A 6 18.44 -11.10 -36.18
CA LYS A 6 19.53 -10.57 -35.33
C LYS A 6 19.25 -9.17 -34.79
N GLU A 7 18.58 -8.33 -35.58
CA GLU A 7 18.21 -6.96 -35.19
C GLU A 7 17.24 -6.94 -34.00
N VAL A 8 16.37 -7.94 -33.90
CA VAL A 8 15.32 -8.01 -32.86
C VAL A 8 15.88 -8.31 -31.46
N MET A 9 17.13 -8.80 -31.36
CA MET A 9 17.84 -9.03 -30.08
C MET A 9 18.92 -7.99 -29.77
N MET A 10 19.05 -6.94 -30.58
CA MET A 10 20.19 -6.03 -30.51
C MET A 10 20.07 -5.11 -29.29
N ASN A 11 20.72 -5.54 -28.23
CA ASN A 11 21.19 -4.85 -27.03
C ASN A 11 21.69 -3.40 -27.28
N TRP A 12 20.76 -2.50 -27.59
CA TRP A 12 20.99 -1.16 -28.12
C TRP A 12 19.89 -0.21 -27.63
N PHE A 13 20.23 0.76 -26.79
CA PHE A 13 19.30 1.83 -26.37
C PHE A 13 19.71 3.17 -27.01
N VAL A 14 21.00 3.51 -26.97
CA VAL A 14 21.63 4.62 -27.72
C VAL A 14 22.94 4.17 -28.40
N THR A 15 23.65 3.22 -27.80
CA THR A 15 24.83 2.50 -28.33
C THR A 15 24.82 1.08 -27.75
N ARG A 16 25.78 0.22 -28.14
CA ARG A 16 25.92 -1.16 -27.64
C ARG A 16 26.02 -1.16 -26.09
N SER A 17 24.92 -1.46 -25.41
CA SER A 17 24.85 -1.43 -23.93
C SER A 17 25.70 -2.56 -23.36
N ARG A 18 26.48 -2.35 -22.30
CA ARG A 18 27.09 -3.49 -21.56
C ARG A 18 25.98 -4.26 -20.84
N LEU A 19 26.17 -5.56 -20.58
CA LEU A 19 25.18 -6.37 -19.84
C LEU A 19 24.75 -5.73 -18.51
N TRP A 20 25.68 -5.04 -17.83
CA TRP A 20 25.37 -4.30 -16.60
C TRP A 20 24.50 -3.05 -16.83
N GLU A 21 24.64 -2.36 -17.97
CA GLU A 21 23.81 -1.19 -18.31
C GLU A 21 22.38 -1.62 -18.63
N THR A 22 22.23 -2.72 -19.37
CA THR A 22 20.92 -3.32 -19.64
C THR A 22 20.27 -3.78 -18.33
N ALA A 23 21.02 -4.40 -17.42
CA ALA A 23 20.51 -4.79 -16.10
C ALA A 23 20.05 -3.57 -15.27
N VAL A 24 20.80 -2.47 -15.26
CA VAL A 24 20.40 -1.25 -14.53
C VAL A 24 19.20 -0.56 -15.21
N LEU A 25 19.11 -0.53 -16.54
CA LEU A 25 17.94 -0.01 -17.25
C LEU A 25 16.68 -0.84 -16.94
N VAL A 26 16.80 -2.16 -16.88
CA VAL A 26 15.70 -3.05 -16.50
C VAL A 26 15.28 -2.81 -15.04
N LEU A 27 16.24 -2.67 -14.12
CA LEU A 27 15.96 -2.34 -12.71
C LEU A 27 15.26 -0.97 -12.58
N ALA A 28 15.71 0.02 -13.34
CA ALA A 28 15.13 1.37 -13.34
C ALA A 28 13.70 1.37 -13.92
N CYS A 29 13.48 0.64 -15.01
CA CYS A 29 12.16 0.43 -15.59
C CYS A 29 11.22 -0.29 -14.61
N PHE A 30 11.70 -1.33 -13.92
CA PHE A 30 10.95 -2.01 -12.87
C PHE A 30 10.58 -1.07 -11.73
N THR A 31 11.50 -0.20 -11.32
CA THR A 31 11.28 0.77 -10.24
C THR A 31 10.28 1.85 -10.63
N LEU A 32 10.26 2.27 -11.90
CA LEU A 32 9.26 3.22 -12.42
C LEU A 32 7.88 2.59 -12.60
N LEU A 33 7.80 1.34 -13.06
CA LEU A 33 6.54 0.62 -13.25
C LEU A 33 5.91 0.18 -11.93
N ARG A 34 6.74 -0.11 -10.91
CA ARG A 34 6.28 -0.61 -9.61
C ARG A 34 7.08 -0.01 -8.46
N PRO A 35 6.95 1.32 -8.22
CA PRO A 35 7.63 1.99 -7.11
C PRO A 35 7.17 1.41 -5.75
N ASP A 36 5.93 0.95 -5.68
CA ASP A 36 5.33 0.35 -4.48
C ASP A 36 6.07 -0.90 -4.00
N TRP A 37 6.74 -1.65 -4.88
CA TRP A 37 7.45 -2.88 -4.49
C TRP A 37 8.53 -2.63 -3.44
N TRP A 38 9.22 -1.49 -3.54
CA TRP A 38 10.25 -1.10 -2.58
C TRP A 38 9.61 -0.62 -1.27
N ILE A 39 8.56 0.20 -1.35
CA ILE A 39 7.90 0.76 -0.17
C ILE A 39 7.23 -0.35 0.65
N ASP A 40 6.51 -1.26 -0.01
CA ASP A 40 5.82 -2.37 0.65
C ASP A 40 6.80 -3.38 1.29
N ARG A 41 8.06 -3.43 0.83
CA ARG A 41 9.08 -4.31 1.41
C ARG A 41 9.63 -3.78 2.74
N PHE A 42 9.76 -2.46 2.87
CA PHE A 42 10.37 -1.82 4.04
C PHE A 42 9.35 -1.21 5.01
N TYR A 43 8.16 -0.84 4.54
CA TYR A 43 7.13 -0.21 5.33
C TYR A 43 5.84 -1.04 5.31
N PRO A 44 5.38 -1.54 6.48
CA PRO A 44 4.10 -2.24 6.56
C PRO A 44 2.96 -1.34 6.08
N ARG A 45 1.91 -1.94 5.50
CA ARG A 45 0.74 -1.18 5.03
C ARG A 45 -0.12 -0.66 6.17
N TYR A 46 -0.22 -1.47 7.22
CA TYR A 46 -1.02 -1.18 8.38
C TYR A 46 -0.16 -1.39 9.62
N VAL A 47 -0.32 -0.50 10.60
CA VAL A 47 0.22 -0.72 11.94
C VAL A 47 -0.92 -1.26 12.79
N GLU A 48 -0.73 -2.45 13.35
CA GLU A 48 -1.66 -3.03 14.32
C GLU A 48 -1.51 -2.28 15.66
N ARG A 49 -2.61 -1.68 16.10
CA ARG A 49 -2.72 -0.99 17.39
C ARG A 49 -3.67 -1.73 18.33
N PRO A 50 -3.44 -1.65 19.65
CA PRO A 50 -4.26 -2.35 20.63
C PRO A 50 -5.72 -1.87 20.58
N ALA A 51 -6.64 -2.78 20.88
CA ALA A 51 -8.07 -2.51 20.90
C ALA A 51 -8.49 -1.40 21.87
N SER A 52 -7.74 -1.20 22.97
CA SER A 52 -7.97 -0.13 23.95
C SER A 52 -7.92 1.28 23.35
N GLU A 53 -7.10 1.48 22.31
CA GLU A 53 -7.00 2.77 21.61
C GLU A 53 -8.12 2.99 20.58
N PHE A 54 -8.97 1.99 20.30
CA PHE A 54 -9.99 2.04 19.25
C PHE A 54 -10.90 3.26 19.36
N LEU A 55 -11.45 3.53 20.55
CA LEU A 55 -12.36 4.66 20.75
C LEU A 55 -11.64 6.01 20.56
N THR A 56 -10.40 6.12 21.02
CA THR A 56 -9.58 7.33 20.84
C THR A 56 -9.29 7.57 19.36
N ARG A 57 -8.89 6.54 18.60
CA ARG A 57 -8.61 6.68 17.16
C ARG A 57 -9.87 6.96 16.36
N VAL A 58 -11.00 6.37 16.72
CA VAL A 58 -12.29 6.72 16.11
C VAL A 58 -12.65 8.18 16.38
N ALA A 59 -12.20 8.80 17.48
CA ALA A 59 -12.40 10.22 17.72
C ALA A 59 -11.42 11.11 16.95
N GLU A 60 -10.15 10.70 16.84
CA GLU A 60 -9.06 11.46 16.21
C GLU A 60 -9.06 11.38 14.67
N ALA A 61 -9.59 10.29 14.10
CA ALA A 61 -9.57 10.10 12.66
C ALA A 61 -10.34 11.21 11.91
N PRO A 62 -9.82 11.71 10.78
CA PRO A 62 -10.47 12.75 10.00
C PRO A 62 -11.88 12.35 9.52
N ALA A 63 -12.65 13.37 9.13
CA ALA A 63 -14.01 13.17 8.60
C ALA A 63 -13.97 12.30 7.33
N ASN A 64 -14.95 11.40 7.19
CA ASN A 64 -15.14 10.54 6.01
C ASN A 64 -13.99 9.57 5.70
N GLU A 65 -13.03 9.38 6.61
CA GLU A 65 -12.01 8.34 6.45
C GLU A 65 -12.57 6.95 6.78
N ARG A 66 -12.00 5.93 6.14
CA ARG A 66 -12.33 4.54 6.44
C ARG A 66 -11.36 3.98 7.47
N LEU A 67 -11.88 3.56 8.62
CA LEU A 67 -11.09 2.86 9.63
C LEU A 67 -11.19 1.35 9.40
N SER A 68 -10.04 0.67 9.38
CA SER A 68 -9.98 -0.78 9.28
C SER A 68 -9.60 -1.37 10.64
N PHE A 69 -10.21 -2.49 11.02
CA PHE A 69 -9.92 -3.17 12.27
C PHE A 69 -10.23 -4.67 12.17
N VAL A 70 -9.61 -5.44 13.04
CA VAL A 70 -9.76 -6.89 13.12
C VAL A 70 -10.72 -7.20 14.27
N VAL A 71 -11.73 -8.01 13.97
CA VAL A 71 -12.67 -8.54 14.95
C VAL A 71 -12.55 -10.05 15.03
N THR A 72 -12.70 -10.58 16.23
CA THR A 72 -12.77 -12.00 16.49
C THR A 72 -14.08 -12.30 17.22
N GLY A 73 -14.75 -13.38 16.86
CA GLY A 73 -15.96 -13.80 17.54
C GLY A 73 -16.30 -15.24 17.22
N PHE A 74 -17.43 -15.72 17.75
CA PHE A 74 -17.89 -17.08 17.51
C PHE A 74 -19.04 -17.08 16.50
N ASN A 75 -19.04 -18.05 15.59
CA ASN A 75 -20.19 -18.29 14.73
C ASN A 75 -21.29 -19.08 15.50
N ILE A 76 -22.45 -19.27 14.87
CA ILE A 76 -23.55 -20.07 15.43
C ILE A 76 -23.22 -21.55 15.70
N ARG A 77 -22.07 -22.04 15.19
CA ARG A 77 -21.56 -23.40 15.38
C ARG A 77 -20.54 -23.49 16.52
N GLY A 78 -20.13 -22.36 17.10
CA GLY A 78 -19.10 -22.29 18.14
C GLY A 78 -17.67 -22.24 17.59
N ASP A 79 -17.47 -22.08 16.28
CA ASP A 79 -16.13 -21.88 15.72
C ASP A 79 -15.69 -20.42 15.88
N GLU A 80 -14.45 -20.22 16.29
CA GLU A 80 -13.81 -18.91 16.35
C GLU A 80 -13.52 -18.40 14.93
N ILE A 81 -13.97 -17.20 14.63
CA ILE A 81 -13.81 -16.54 13.35
C ILE A 81 -13.16 -15.16 13.53
N THR A 82 -12.04 -14.97 12.84
CA THR A 82 -11.35 -13.67 12.76
C THR A 82 -11.66 -13.02 11.43
N LYS A 83 -12.12 -11.77 11.45
CA LYS A 83 -12.49 -11.00 10.26
C LYS A 83 -11.87 -9.61 10.32
N THR A 84 -11.27 -9.20 9.21
CA THR A 84 -10.85 -7.81 9.03
C THR A 84 -11.98 -7.03 8.35
N VAL A 85 -12.44 -5.96 9.01
CA VAL A 85 -13.53 -5.13 8.53
C VAL A 85 -13.09 -3.68 8.36
N SER A 86 -13.76 -2.95 7.48
CA SER A 86 -13.51 -1.53 7.23
C SER A 86 -14.81 -0.76 7.31
N ILE A 87 -14.87 0.23 8.21
CA ILE A 87 -16.04 1.08 8.42
C ILE A 87 -15.77 2.52 7.94
N PRO A 88 -16.70 3.15 7.20
CA PRO A 88 -16.61 4.56 6.89
C PRO A 88 -16.94 5.36 8.15
N LEU A 89 -16.00 6.15 8.65
CA LEU A 89 -16.26 7.06 9.74
C LEU A 89 -16.98 8.30 9.18
N GLY A 90 -18.09 8.67 9.80
CA GLY A 90 -18.85 9.86 9.41
C GLY A 90 -18.11 11.18 9.72
N PRO A 91 -18.83 12.32 9.81
CA PRO A 91 -18.25 13.60 10.21
C PRO A 91 -17.56 13.52 11.59
N VAL A 92 -16.66 14.47 11.87
CA VAL A 92 -15.96 14.55 13.16
C VAL A 92 -17.00 14.73 14.27
N ALA A 93 -17.06 13.75 15.16
CA ALA A 93 -17.93 13.72 16.32
C ALA A 93 -17.29 12.81 17.38
N PRO A 94 -17.75 12.85 18.65
CA PRO A 94 -17.34 11.88 19.65
C PRO A 94 -17.48 10.43 19.13
N ALA A 95 -16.50 9.58 19.43
CA ALA A 95 -16.43 8.22 18.89
C ALA A 95 -17.74 7.41 19.04
N PRO A 96 -18.43 7.41 20.19
CA PRO A 96 -19.71 6.70 20.32
C PRO A 96 -20.79 7.21 19.36
N GLN A 97 -20.80 8.50 19.02
CA GLN A 97 -21.78 9.08 18.10
C GLN A 97 -21.46 8.69 16.65
N ARG A 98 -20.18 8.69 16.26
CA ARG A 98 -19.73 8.24 14.93
C ARG A 98 -20.10 6.77 14.69
N LEU A 99 -19.86 5.91 15.68
CA LEU A 99 -20.18 4.49 15.58
C LEU A 99 -21.70 4.26 15.50
N ARG A 100 -22.49 4.97 16.31
CA ARG A 100 -23.96 4.91 16.27
C ARG A 100 -24.53 5.32 14.91
N ALA A 101 -23.94 6.31 14.23
CA ALA A 101 -24.35 6.71 12.88
C ALA A 101 -24.16 5.58 11.85
N ILE A 102 -23.21 4.68 12.08
CA ILE A 102 -22.94 3.49 11.25
C ILE A 102 -23.78 2.28 11.71
N GLY A 103 -24.58 2.45 12.77
CA GLY A 103 -25.37 1.40 13.41
C GLY A 103 -24.53 0.45 14.27
N LEU A 104 -23.36 0.88 14.74
CA LEU A 104 -22.48 0.10 15.60
C LEU A 104 -22.45 0.68 17.01
N SER A 105 -22.64 -0.16 18.02
CA SER A 105 -22.41 0.21 19.42
C SER A 105 -21.37 -0.73 20.01
N VAL A 106 -20.34 -0.15 20.61
CA VAL A 106 -19.25 -0.88 21.26
C VAL A 106 -19.18 -0.52 22.73
N THR A 107 -18.73 -1.47 23.54
CA THR A 107 -18.51 -1.29 24.98
C THR A 107 -17.07 -1.69 25.27
N PRO A 108 -16.26 -0.80 25.86
CA PRO A 108 -14.93 -1.17 26.33
C PRO A 108 -15.06 -2.07 27.57
N LEU A 109 -14.36 -3.21 27.55
CA LEU A 109 -14.28 -4.18 28.63
C LEU A 109 -12.81 -4.33 29.04
N GLY A 110 -12.35 -3.50 29.98
CA GLY A 110 -10.94 -3.45 30.35
C GLY A 110 -10.07 -3.00 29.17
N ASP A 111 -9.18 -3.88 28.72
CA ASP A 111 -8.25 -3.63 27.61
C ASP A 111 -8.82 -3.97 26.23
N THR A 112 -10.00 -4.61 26.18
CA THR A 112 -10.63 -5.02 24.93
C THR A 112 -11.92 -4.27 24.66
N VAL A 113 -12.38 -4.28 23.41
CA VAL A 113 -13.60 -3.57 23.01
C VAL A 113 -14.56 -4.57 22.37
N THR A 114 -15.72 -4.76 22.98
CA THR A 114 -16.73 -5.71 22.51
C THR A 114 -17.85 -4.98 21.78
N ILE A 115 -18.35 -5.56 20.69
CA ILE A 115 -19.50 -5.08 19.95
C ILE A 115 -20.77 -5.43 20.73
N ALA A 116 -21.42 -4.42 21.30
CA ALA A 116 -22.62 -4.58 22.12
C ALA A 116 -23.89 -4.71 21.27
N ASN A 117 -24.01 -3.92 20.20
CA ASN A 117 -25.18 -3.94 19.34
C ASN A 117 -24.81 -3.55 17.90
N VAL A 118 -25.45 -4.20 16.94
CA VAL A 118 -25.39 -3.90 15.51
C VAL A 118 -26.80 -3.66 15.01
N GLN A 119 -27.11 -2.43 14.62
CA GLN A 119 -28.43 -2.06 14.13
C GLN A 119 -28.75 -2.77 12.82
N PHE A 120 -29.98 -3.28 12.71
CA PHE A 120 -30.44 -3.99 11.52
C PHE A 120 -30.53 -3.02 10.32
N GLY A 121 -30.10 -3.49 9.13
CA GLY A 121 -30.05 -2.67 7.91
C GLY A 121 -28.89 -1.66 7.86
N SER A 122 -28.07 -1.58 8.91
CA SER A 122 -26.91 -0.68 8.95
C SER A 122 -25.75 -1.18 8.09
N TYR A 123 -24.79 -0.29 7.81
CA TYR A 123 -23.55 -0.66 7.12
C TYR A 123 -22.78 -1.73 7.91
N ALA A 124 -22.75 -1.64 9.24
CA ALA A 124 -22.13 -2.62 10.12
C ALA A 124 -22.72 -4.02 9.97
N LYS A 125 -24.05 -4.15 9.80
CA LYS A 125 -24.66 -5.47 9.56
C LYS A 125 -24.35 -6.00 8.16
N ARG A 126 -24.27 -5.13 7.15
CA ARG A 126 -23.95 -5.51 5.75
C ARG A 126 -22.53 -6.07 5.59
N ILE A 127 -21.58 -5.58 6.38
CA ILE A 127 -20.20 -6.10 6.41
C ILE A 127 -20.06 -7.37 7.28
N GLY A 128 -21.16 -7.86 7.86
CA GLY A 128 -21.19 -9.10 8.62
C GLY A 128 -20.68 -8.99 10.06
N LEU A 129 -20.77 -7.81 10.67
CA LEU A 129 -20.57 -7.66 12.11
C LEU A 129 -21.78 -8.20 12.88
N GLU A 130 -21.49 -8.85 13.99
CA GLU A 130 -22.51 -9.41 14.89
C GLU A 130 -22.26 -8.94 16.32
N PRO A 131 -23.32 -8.81 17.14
CA PRO A 131 -23.17 -8.58 18.56
C PRO A 131 -22.36 -9.70 19.21
N GLY A 132 -21.47 -9.35 20.14
CA GLY A 132 -20.61 -10.29 20.85
C GLY A 132 -19.23 -10.51 20.21
N TYR A 133 -18.96 -9.94 19.04
CA TYR A 133 -17.59 -9.92 18.50
C TYR A 133 -16.70 -8.97 19.31
N GLU A 134 -15.44 -9.34 19.46
CA GLU A 134 -14.40 -8.59 20.13
C GLU A 134 -13.47 -7.94 19.10
N VAL A 135 -13.12 -6.67 19.30
CA VAL A 135 -12.11 -5.97 18.51
C VAL A 135 -10.75 -6.38 19.06
N VAL A 136 -9.92 -6.99 18.21
CA VAL A 136 -8.59 -7.46 18.59
C VAL A 136 -7.53 -6.41 18.29
N ALA A 137 -7.58 -5.81 17.11
CA ALA A 137 -6.59 -4.83 16.67
C ALA A 137 -7.21 -3.78 15.74
N VAL A 138 -6.70 -2.56 15.81
CA VAL A 138 -7.04 -1.48 14.88
C VAL A 138 -5.94 -1.40 13.82
N LEU A 139 -6.32 -1.42 12.56
CA LEU A 139 -5.41 -1.31 11.42
C LEU A 139 -5.38 0.14 10.96
N GLU A 140 -4.38 0.87 11.42
CA GLU A 140 -4.15 2.24 10.97
C GLU A 140 -3.27 2.24 9.72
N PRO A 141 -3.60 3.03 8.68
CA PRO A 141 -2.70 3.21 7.54
C PRO A 141 -1.35 3.74 8.06
N ALA A 142 -0.29 2.97 7.84
CA ALA A 142 1.04 3.35 8.30
C ALA A 142 1.49 4.63 7.57
N GLU A 143 2.19 5.50 8.28
CA GLU A 143 2.81 6.69 7.69
C GLU A 143 3.91 6.23 6.73
N ARG A 144 3.58 6.21 5.44
CA ARG A 144 4.46 5.74 4.37
C ARG A 144 5.19 6.93 3.77
N PRO A 145 6.53 6.84 3.59
CA PRO A 145 7.23 7.85 2.82
C PRO A 145 6.63 7.93 1.41
N SER A 146 6.58 9.15 0.88
CA SER A 146 5.95 9.40 -0.43
C SER A 146 6.57 8.56 -1.54
N HIS A 147 5.73 8.13 -2.51
CA HIS A 147 6.15 7.39 -3.71
C HIS A 147 7.17 8.15 -4.59
N ILE A 148 7.46 9.41 -4.27
CA ILE A 148 8.39 10.30 -4.97
C ILE A 148 9.83 9.81 -4.85
N TRP A 149 10.19 9.13 -3.75
CA TRP A 149 11.55 8.63 -3.53
C TRP A 149 11.98 7.54 -4.53
N PRO A 150 11.26 6.41 -4.67
CA PRO A 150 11.60 5.40 -5.67
C PRO A 150 11.49 5.93 -7.11
N LEU A 151 10.52 6.82 -7.38
CA LEU A 151 10.38 7.46 -8.69
C LEU A 151 11.63 8.29 -9.03
N GLY A 152 12.10 9.10 -8.09
CA GLY A 152 13.31 9.91 -8.24
C GLY A 152 14.56 9.05 -8.46
N ALA A 153 14.71 7.96 -7.70
CA ALA A 153 15.82 7.02 -7.88
C ALA A 153 15.80 6.36 -9.28
N GLY A 154 14.63 5.97 -9.78
CA GLY A 154 14.47 5.40 -11.12
C GLY A 154 14.85 6.39 -12.23
N LEU A 155 14.38 7.64 -12.14
CA LEU A 155 14.73 8.70 -13.09
C LEU A 155 16.23 9.03 -13.07
N LEU A 156 16.83 9.09 -11.88
CA LEU A 156 18.27 9.31 -11.74
C LEU A 156 19.09 8.18 -12.37
N ALA A 157 18.66 6.93 -12.21
CA ALA A 157 19.34 5.78 -12.81
C ALA A 157 19.30 5.84 -14.35
N ILE A 158 18.15 6.15 -14.95
CA ILE A 158 18.01 6.30 -16.41
C ILE A 158 18.84 7.49 -16.91
N GLY A 159 18.71 8.64 -16.24
CA GLY A 159 19.47 9.85 -16.59
C GLY A 159 20.98 9.65 -16.50
N GLY A 160 21.46 8.97 -15.45
CA GLY A 160 22.86 8.62 -15.27
C GLY A 160 23.39 7.74 -16.40
N ILE A 161 22.64 6.69 -16.79
CA ILE A 161 23.02 5.84 -17.91
C ILE A 161 23.01 6.62 -19.22
N ALA A 162 22.00 7.46 -19.46
CA ALA A 162 21.93 8.29 -20.66
C ALA A 162 23.13 9.24 -20.77
N LEU A 163 23.59 9.85 -19.67
CA LEU A 163 24.79 10.69 -19.64
C LEU A 163 26.07 9.88 -19.94
N ILE A 164 26.20 8.68 -19.36
CA ILE A 164 27.36 7.80 -19.61
C ILE A 164 27.37 7.29 -21.06
N GLN A 165 26.21 7.05 -21.66
CA GLN A 165 26.08 6.68 -23.08
C GLN A 165 26.40 7.87 -23.99
N ARG A 166 25.88 9.08 -23.70
CA ARG A 166 26.18 10.30 -24.46
C ARG A 166 27.66 10.70 -24.39
N ALA A 167 28.28 10.61 -23.22
CA ALA A 167 29.71 10.88 -23.05
C ALA A 167 30.60 9.89 -23.83
N ARG A 168 30.13 8.66 -24.08
CA ARG A 168 30.83 7.70 -24.93
C ARG A 168 30.69 7.98 -26.41
N VAL A 169 29.49 8.34 -26.87
CA VAL A 169 29.26 8.75 -28.26
C VAL A 169 30.11 9.97 -28.61
N ALA A 170 30.18 10.97 -27.71
CA ALA A 170 30.99 12.17 -27.91
C ALA A 170 32.52 11.92 -27.87
N ARG A 171 32.97 10.80 -27.29
CA ARG A 171 34.38 10.39 -27.25
C ARG A 171 34.77 9.39 -28.34
N ALA A 172 33.83 8.93 -29.16
CA ALA A 172 34.16 8.16 -30.35
C ALA A 172 34.85 9.14 -31.32
N PRO A 173 36.14 8.94 -31.65
CA PRO A 173 36.82 9.80 -32.60
C PRO A 173 36.05 9.74 -33.92
N GLU A 174 35.81 10.88 -34.56
CA GLU A 174 35.41 10.94 -35.95
C GLU A 174 36.31 9.98 -36.73
N ALA A 175 35.72 8.89 -37.23
CA ALA A 175 36.39 8.06 -38.21
C ALA A 175 36.60 8.96 -39.42
N GLN A 176 37.83 9.45 -39.57
CA GLN A 176 38.28 10.22 -40.72
C GLN A 176 37.87 9.47 -41.98
N PRO A 177 37.00 10.07 -42.84
CA PRO A 177 36.73 9.48 -44.13
C PRO A 177 38.02 9.54 -44.97
N ALA A 178 38.42 8.37 -45.46
CA ALA A 178 39.55 8.19 -46.38
C ALA A 178 39.24 8.78 -47.76
#